data_AF-A0A357TDW7-F1
#
_entry.id   AF-A0A357TDW7-F1
#
_cell.length_a   1.000
_cell.length_b   1.000
_cell.length_c   1.000
_cell.angle_alpha   90.00
_cell.angle_beta   90.00
_cell.angle_gamma   90.00
#
_symmetry.space_group_name_H-M   'P 1'
#
loop_
_entity.id
_entity.type
_entity.pdbx_description
1 polymer ?
#
loop_
_entity_poly.entity_id
_entity_poly.type
_entity_poly.pdbx_seq_one_letter_code
_entity_poly.pdbx_strand_id
1 'polypeptide(L)'
;MRRFGTLASIFFLTALGQAEETEPQLAKRWPFTPVTAMTPPEVTNTNWVSNPIDAFILSKLEARGIEPAPLAKRRALVRRLYFDLLGVPPEQAVADAFVNARSPLAYGRLVDQLLNDPRYGERWGRYWLDLARYADTAGYEGDPDTPHAWRYRDYVIDSLNRDKPYDLFIREQIAGDEFNEIMGAGELPGMDAERTVALTFLRLAPFTEPRGDRTRHELLSEMTSTVSSVFLGLTMGCAQCHDHKYDAIPIDDFYRMQAFFSTVQIQPPLRGDGFQIGGPMPARFYRAHEEALINDKRARLQQQ
;
A
#
# COMPACT_ATOMS: atom_id res chain seq x y z
N MET A 1 -26.25 59.07 -46.91
CA MET A 1 -25.58 59.18 -45.59
C MET A 1 -25.94 57.99 -44.71
N ARG A 2 -24.94 57.15 -44.42
CA ARG A 2 -24.64 56.51 -43.12
C ARG A 2 -25.75 55.68 -42.42
N ARG A 3 -25.60 54.35 -42.37
CA ARG A 3 -25.01 53.54 -41.24
C ARG A 3 -26.16 52.97 -40.37
N PHE A 4 -26.18 51.77 -39.80
CA PHE A 4 -25.19 50.73 -39.47
C PHE A 4 -25.92 49.37 -39.47
N GLY A 5 -25.22 48.31 -39.88
CA GLY A 5 -25.65 46.93 -39.68
C GLY A 5 -25.48 46.51 -38.21
N THR A 6 -26.44 45.77 -37.69
CA THR A 6 -26.38 45.17 -36.35
C THR A 6 -25.84 43.75 -36.51
N LEU A 7 -24.58 43.58 -36.11
CA LEU A 7 -23.96 42.28 -35.88
C LEU A 7 -24.70 41.58 -34.73
N ALA A 8 -25.29 40.41 -34.99
CA ALA A 8 -25.69 39.48 -33.95
C ALA A 8 -24.43 38.80 -33.40
N SER A 9 -23.95 39.27 -32.25
CA SER A 9 -22.91 38.59 -31.48
C SER A 9 -23.47 37.28 -30.91
N ILE A 10 -23.10 36.16 -31.53
CA ILE A 10 -23.28 34.83 -30.95
C ILE A 10 -22.26 34.71 -29.81
N PHE A 11 -22.73 34.87 -28.56
CA PHE A 11 -21.96 34.47 -27.39
C PHE A 11 -21.99 32.94 -27.31
N PHE A 12 -20.89 32.30 -27.73
CA PHE A 12 -20.58 30.93 -27.36
C PHE A 12 -20.22 30.93 -25.86
N LEU A 13 -21.20 30.67 -25.00
CA LEU A 13 -20.92 30.23 -23.64
C LEU A 13 -20.43 28.79 -23.73
N THR A 14 -19.11 28.61 -23.77
CA THR A 14 -18.48 27.36 -23.38
C THR A 14 -18.76 27.15 -21.89
N ALA A 15 -19.80 26.40 -21.59
CA ALA A 15 -20.02 25.82 -20.28
C ALA A 15 -18.93 24.75 -20.05
N LEU A 16 -17.78 25.18 -19.54
CA LEU A 16 -16.88 24.30 -18.79
C LEU A 16 -17.59 24.01 -17.46
N GLY A 17 -18.58 23.11 -17.50
CA GLY A 17 -19.23 22.58 -16.33
C GLY A 17 -18.29 21.63 -15.60
N GLN A 18 -17.42 22.15 -14.75
CA GLN A 18 -17.08 21.40 -13.54
C GLN A 18 -18.24 21.64 -12.58
N ALA A 19 -19.19 20.71 -12.57
CA ALA A 19 -20.20 20.69 -11.52
C ALA A 19 -19.47 20.43 -10.20
N GLU A 20 -19.39 21.43 -9.35
CA GLU A 20 -18.99 21.30 -7.97
C GLU A 20 -20.09 20.49 -7.27
N GLU A 21 -19.87 19.19 -7.09
CA GLU A 21 -20.82 18.31 -6.41
C GLU A 21 -20.96 18.78 -4.96
N THR A 22 -22.19 19.07 -4.51
CA THR A 22 -22.46 19.53 -3.15
C THR A 22 -22.19 18.42 -2.13
N GLU A 23 -21.71 18.73 -0.92
CA GLU A 23 -21.47 17.73 0.17
C GLU A 23 -22.55 16.65 0.35
N PRO A 24 -23.88 16.94 0.27
CA PRO A 24 -24.92 15.92 0.41
C PRO A 24 -24.93 14.87 -0.71
N GLN A 25 -24.30 15.16 -1.85
CA GLN A 25 -24.17 14.23 -2.98
C GLN A 25 -22.96 13.32 -2.81
N LEU A 26 -21.85 13.83 -2.27
CA LEU A 26 -20.64 13.07 -1.96
C LEU A 26 -20.91 11.98 -0.89
N ALA A 27 -21.65 12.33 0.16
CA ALA A 27 -22.03 11.39 1.22
C ALA A 27 -22.92 10.22 0.74
N LYS A 28 -23.49 10.29 -0.47
CA LYS A 28 -24.35 9.24 -1.05
C LYS A 28 -23.60 8.27 -1.96
N ARG A 29 -22.31 8.47 -2.21
CA ARG A 29 -21.53 7.66 -3.15
C ARG A 29 -20.58 6.73 -2.42
N TRP A 30 -20.33 5.57 -3.01
CA TRP A 30 -19.22 4.70 -2.60
C TRP A 30 -17.92 5.53 -2.55
N PRO A 31 -17.09 5.43 -1.50
CA PRO A 31 -17.11 4.41 -0.45
C PRO A 31 -17.90 4.75 0.83
N PHE A 32 -18.62 5.88 0.87
CA PHE A 32 -19.30 6.36 2.08
C PHE A 32 -20.69 5.76 2.30
N THR A 33 -21.12 4.86 1.41
CA THR A 33 -22.36 4.10 1.54
C THR A 33 -22.08 2.59 1.66
N PRO A 34 -22.83 1.86 2.51
CA PRO A 34 -22.62 0.41 2.68
C PRO A 34 -22.75 -0.36 1.36
N VAL A 35 -21.86 -1.34 1.13
CA VAL A 35 -22.05 -2.31 0.05
C VAL A 35 -23.28 -3.14 0.35
N THR A 36 -24.16 -3.27 -0.63
CA THR A 36 -25.31 -4.18 -0.57
C THR A 36 -25.06 -5.37 -1.48
N ALA A 37 -25.61 -6.53 -1.13
CA ALA A 37 -25.52 -7.71 -1.98
C ALA A 37 -26.16 -7.43 -3.35
N MET A 38 -25.41 -7.61 -4.43
CA MET A 38 -25.89 -7.45 -5.80
C MET A 38 -26.02 -8.81 -6.47
N THR A 39 -27.14 -9.03 -7.15
CA THR A 39 -27.31 -10.17 -8.05
C THR A 39 -26.55 -9.91 -9.35
N PRO A 40 -25.73 -10.86 -9.85
CA PRO A 40 -25.09 -10.72 -11.15
C PRO A 40 -26.12 -10.47 -12.25
N PRO A 41 -25.84 -9.56 -13.21
CA PRO A 41 -26.78 -9.27 -14.29
C PRO A 41 -26.90 -10.46 -15.24
N GLU A 42 -28.06 -10.58 -15.87
CA GLU A 42 -28.24 -11.51 -16.99
C GLU A 42 -27.44 -11.01 -18.21
N VAL A 43 -26.79 -11.96 -18.89
CA VAL A 43 -25.93 -11.72 -20.05
C VAL A 43 -26.23 -12.74 -21.12
N THR A 44 -26.00 -12.37 -22.38
CA THR A 44 -26.31 -13.21 -23.53
C THR A 44 -25.26 -14.29 -23.73
N ASN A 45 -23.97 -13.93 -23.65
CA ASN A 45 -22.86 -14.87 -23.84
C ASN A 45 -22.44 -15.54 -22.53
N THR A 46 -23.29 -16.43 -22.01
CA THR A 46 -23.06 -17.14 -20.74
C THR A 46 -21.80 -18.01 -20.75
N ASN A 47 -21.35 -18.48 -21.92
CA ASN A 47 -20.15 -19.32 -22.05
C ASN A 47 -18.84 -18.57 -21.80
N TRP A 48 -18.85 -17.23 -21.88
CA TRP A 48 -17.68 -16.41 -21.58
C TRP A 48 -17.49 -16.16 -20.08
N VAL A 49 -18.58 -16.25 -19.30
CA VAL A 49 -18.60 -15.98 -17.86
C VAL A 49 -17.95 -17.16 -17.13
N SER A 50 -16.81 -16.92 -16.50
CA SER A 50 -16.12 -17.91 -15.66
C SER A 50 -16.39 -17.70 -14.17
N ASN A 51 -16.71 -16.47 -13.77
CA ASN A 51 -17.09 -16.12 -12.40
C ASN A 51 -18.14 -14.97 -12.39
N PRO A 52 -18.81 -14.70 -11.27
CA PRO A 52 -19.86 -13.67 -11.20
C PRO A 52 -19.42 -12.24 -11.60
N ILE A 53 -18.14 -11.88 -11.42
CA ILE A 53 -17.61 -10.56 -11.79
C ILE A 53 -17.63 -10.39 -13.31
N ASP A 54 -17.36 -11.47 -14.07
CA ASP A 54 -17.37 -11.43 -15.53
C ASP A 54 -18.75 -11.03 -16.08
N ALA A 55 -19.84 -11.42 -15.41
CA ALA A 55 -21.19 -11.02 -15.81
C ALA A 55 -21.40 -9.51 -15.73
N PHE A 56 -20.87 -8.84 -14.69
CA PHE A 56 -20.94 -7.37 -14.57
C PHE A 56 -20.18 -6.66 -15.68
N ILE A 57 -19.01 -7.19 -16.06
CA ILE A 57 -18.19 -6.64 -17.15
C ILE A 57 -18.90 -6.89 -18.49
N LEU A 58 -19.32 -8.13 -18.75
CA LEU A 58 -19.94 -8.55 -20.00
C LEU A 58 -21.26 -7.81 -20.25
N SER A 59 -22.11 -7.64 -19.23
CA SER A 59 -23.35 -6.87 -19.35
C SER A 59 -23.09 -5.45 -19.86
N LYS A 60 -22.03 -4.79 -19.38
CA LYS A 60 -21.63 -3.45 -19.85
C LYS A 60 -21.01 -3.44 -21.25
N LEU A 61 -20.38 -4.53 -21.67
CA LEU A 61 -19.84 -4.69 -23.02
C LEU A 61 -20.97 -4.96 -24.02
N GLU A 62 -21.87 -5.90 -23.73
CA GLU A 62 -23.05 -6.24 -24.54
C GLU A 62 -23.97 -5.02 -24.74
N ALA A 63 -24.25 -4.27 -23.67
CA ALA A 63 -25.05 -3.04 -23.75
C ALA A 63 -24.43 -1.95 -24.64
N ARG A 64 -23.12 -2.02 -24.90
CA ARG A 64 -22.38 -1.10 -25.79
C ARG A 64 -22.07 -1.73 -27.15
N GLY A 65 -22.51 -2.95 -27.42
CA GLY A 65 -22.17 -3.70 -28.64
C GLY A 65 -20.67 -3.98 -28.79
N ILE A 66 -19.94 -4.08 -27.68
CA ILE A 66 -18.51 -4.38 -27.68
C ILE A 66 -18.33 -5.87 -27.40
N GLU A 67 -17.60 -6.56 -28.25
CA GLU A 67 -17.23 -7.96 -27.99
C GLU A 67 -16.01 -8.04 -27.05
N PRO A 68 -15.96 -9.01 -26.12
CA PRO A 68 -14.79 -9.24 -25.30
C PRO A 68 -13.54 -9.55 -26.14
N ALA A 69 -12.39 -9.04 -25.71
CA ALA A 69 -11.13 -9.35 -26.37
C ALA A 69 -10.80 -10.85 -26.27
N PRO A 70 -10.20 -11.45 -27.33
CA PRO A 70 -9.79 -12.85 -27.27
C PRO A 70 -8.68 -13.05 -26.23
N LEU A 71 -8.61 -14.27 -25.68
CA LEU A 71 -7.54 -14.65 -24.78
C LEU A 71 -6.17 -14.46 -25.43
N ALA A 72 -5.22 -13.93 -24.66
CA ALA A 72 -3.86 -13.73 -25.14
C ALA A 72 -3.21 -15.07 -25.50
N LYS A 73 -2.35 -15.06 -26.53
CA LYS A 73 -1.57 -16.24 -26.93
C LYS A 73 -0.71 -16.73 -25.76
N ARG A 74 -0.50 -18.04 -25.64
CA ARG A 74 0.28 -18.67 -24.54
C ARG A 74 1.64 -18.01 -24.30
N ARG A 75 2.36 -17.66 -25.38
CA ARG A 75 3.67 -16.99 -25.29
C ARG A 75 3.58 -15.58 -24.69
N ALA A 76 2.48 -14.85 -24.93
CA ALA A 76 2.24 -13.56 -24.30
C ALA A 76 1.84 -13.73 -22.82
N LEU A 77 1.03 -14.75 -22.49
CA LEU A 77 0.62 -15.05 -21.12
C LEU A 77 1.81 -15.35 -20.21
N VAL A 78 2.70 -16.27 -20.60
CA VAL A 78 3.89 -16.59 -19.80
C VAL A 78 4.80 -15.37 -19.62
N ARG A 79 4.97 -14.55 -20.66
CA ARG A 79 5.76 -13.32 -20.56
C ARG A 79 5.14 -12.36 -19.54
N ARG A 80 3.83 -12.12 -19.60
CA ARG A 80 3.11 -11.23 -18.66
C ARG A 80 3.22 -11.73 -17.23
N LEU A 81 2.90 -13.00 -16.98
CA LEU A 81 3.01 -13.61 -15.64
C LEU A 81 4.39 -13.39 -15.00
N TYR A 82 5.45 -13.61 -15.77
CA TYR A 82 6.82 -13.45 -15.28
C TYR A 82 7.17 -11.99 -14.96
N PHE A 83 6.78 -11.03 -15.81
CA PHE A 83 7.00 -9.61 -15.51
C PHE A 83 6.13 -9.09 -14.37
N ASP A 84 4.89 -9.55 -14.28
CA ASP A 84 3.94 -9.11 -13.27
C ASP A 84 4.32 -9.66 -11.88
N LEU A 85 4.66 -10.95 -11.80
CA LEU A 85 4.95 -11.63 -10.53
C LEU A 85 6.42 -11.52 -10.09
N LEU A 86 7.38 -11.67 -11.01
CA LEU A 86 8.81 -11.69 -10.68
C LEU A 86 9.59 -10.48 -11.21
N GLY A 87 9.00 -9.69 -12.11
CA GLY A 87 9.67 -8.52 -12.69
C GLY A 87 10.75 -8.80 -13.74
N VAL A 88 10.94 -10.05 -14.13
CA VAL A 88 11.98 -10.51 -15.07
C VAL A 88 11.36 -11.38 -16.17
N PRO A 89 11.96 -11.49 -17.37
CA PRO A 89 11.44 -12.39 -18.40
C PRO A 89 11.59 -13.88 -18.00
N PRO A 90 10.75 -14.78 -18.56
CA PRO A 90 10.93 -16.21 -18.40
C PRO A 90 12.20 -16.70 -19.10
N GLU A 91 12.80 -17.76 -18.57
CA GLU A 91 13.76 -18.55 -19.32
C GLU A 91 13.11 -19.18 -20.54
N GLN A 92 13.87 -19.33 -21.62
CA GLN A 92 13.36 -19.87 -22.88
C GLN A 92 12.76 -21.27 -22.70
N ALA A 93 13.44 -22.14 -21.95
CA ALA A 93 12.97 -23.50 -21.69
C ALA A 93 11.62 -23.53 -20.96
N VAL A 94 11.41 -22.64 -19.98
CA VAL A 94 10.14 -22.56 -19.25
C VAL A 94 9.03 -22.02 -20.15
N ALA A 95 9.33 -20.99 -20.96
CA ALA A 95 8.36 -20.44 -21.91
C ALA A 95 7.92 -21.50 -22.94
N ASP A 96 8.86 -22.27 -23.48
CA ASP A 96 8.55 -23.30 -24.47
C ASP A 96 7.81 -24.49 -23.84
N ALA A 97 8.18 -24.90 -22.62
CA ALA A 97 7.43 -25.91 -21.87
C ALA A 97 5.98 -25.47 -21.62
N PHE A 98 5.76 -24.22 -21.19
CA PHE A 98 4.42 -23.67 -20.99
C PHE A 98 3.65 -23.60 -22.31
N VAL A 99 4.24 -23.08 -23.39
CA VAL A 99 3.56 -22.96 -24.68
C VAL A 99 3.11 -24.33 -25.21
N ASN A 100 3.90 -25.37 -25.03
CA ASN A 100 3.61 -26.72 -25.51
C ASN A 100 2.77 -27.58 -24.53
N ALA A 101 2.54 -27.10 -23.30
CA ALA A 101 1.77 -27.84 -22.31
C ALA A 101 0.30 -28.03 -22.74
N ARG A 102 -0.15 -29.28 -22.76
CA ARG A 102 -1.52 -29.67 -23.17
C ARG A 102 -2.52 -29.70 -22.02
N SER A 103 -2.04 -29.77 -20.78
CA SER A 103 -2.90 -29.85 -19.61
C SER A 103 -3.64 -28.52 -19.41
N PRO A 104 -4.96 -28.55 -19.14
CA PRO A 104 -5.73 -27.33 -18.88
C PRO A 104 -5.26 -26.59 -17.61
N LEU A 105 -4.62 -27.31 -16.68
CA LEU A 105 -4.07 -26.78 -15.44
C LEU A 105 -2.67 -26.14 -15.60
N ALA A 106 -2.11 -26.10 -16.81
CA ALA A 106 -0.76 -25.58 -17.04
C ALA A 106 -0.62 -24.11 -16.62
N TYR A 107 -1.67 -23.30 -16.77
CA TYR A 107 -1.67 -21.90 -16.35
C TYR A 107 -1.65 -21.76 -14.83
N GLY A 108 -2.59 -22.42 -14.14
CA GLY A 108 -2.66 -22.40 -12.67
C GLY A 108 -1.35 -22.87 -12.03
N ARG A 109 -0.80 -24.01 -12.49
CA ARG A 109 0.50 -24.50 -11.96
C ARG A 109 1.65 -23.53 -12.16
N LEU A 110 1.68 -22.80 -13.28
CA LEU A 110 2.70 -21.79 -13.49
C LEU A 110 2.50 -20.60 -12.55
N VAL A 111 1.26 -20.16 -12.34
CA VAL A 111 0.95 -19.12 -11.35
C VAL A 111 1.40 -19.54 -9.95
N ASP A 112 1.03 -20.74 -9.51
CA ASP A 112 1.42 -21.29 -8.20
C ASP A 112 2.95 -21.37 -8.06
N GLN A 113 3.65 -21.81 -9.11
CA GLN A 113 5.12 -21.85 -9.11
C GLN A 113 5.73 -20.45 -8.95
N LEU A 114 5.19 -19.44 -9.64
CA LEU A 114 5.70 -18.07 -9.57
C LEU A 114 5.38 -17.40 -8.24
N LEU A 115 4.21 -17.66 -7.65
CA LEU A 115 3.86 -17.15 -6.32
C LEU A 115 4.72 -17.77 -5.20
N ASN A 116 5.16 -19.02 -5.38
CA ASN A 116 6.06 -19.69 -4.45
C ASN A 116 7.56 -19.37 -4.67
N ASP A 117 7.90 -18.56 -5.68
CA ASP A 117 9.27 -18.15 -5.94
C ASP A 117 9.67 -17.01 -4.99
N PRO A 118 10.81 -17.08 -4.26
CA PRO A 118 11.19 -16.03 -3.31
C PRO A 118 11.30 -14.62 -3.90
N ARG A 119 11.54 -14.51 -5.22
CA ARG A 119 11.59 -13.23 -5.94
C ARG A 119 10.22 -12.55 -6.04
N TYR A 120 9.13 -13.28 -5.83
CA TYR A 120 7.78 -12.71 -5.75
C TYR A 120 7.69 -11.66 -4.64
N GLY A 121 8.09 -12.02 -3.41
CA GLY A 121 8.14 -11.10 -2.28
C GLY A 121 9.10 -9.94 -2.49
N GLU A 122 10.24 -10.15 -3.16
CA GLU A 122 11.18 -9.08 -3.51
C GLU A 122 10.57 -8.08 -4.51
N ARG A 123 9.86 -8.59 -5.53
CA ARG A 123 9.18 -7.77 -6.54
C ARG A 123 8.02 -6.98 -5.94
N TRP A 124 7.14 -7.65 -5.20
CA TRP A 124 5.93 -7.06 -4.64
C TRP A 124 6.22 -6.19 -3.41
N GLY A 125 7.24 -6.58 -2.63
CA GLY A 125 7.70 -5.81 -1.49
C GLY A 125 8.13 -4.40 -1.89
N ARG A 126 8.74 -4.22 -3.07
CA ARG A 126 9.09 -2.88 -3.58
C ARG A 126 7.88 -1.93 -3.66
N TYR A 127 6.74 -2.41 -4.17
CA TYR A 127 5.54 -1.57 -4.25
C TYR A 127 5.00 -1.23 -2.86
N TRP A 128 5.06 -2.17 -1.92
CA TRP A 128 4.68 -1.90 -0.54
C TRP A 128 5.61 -0.90 0.14
N LEU A 129 6.92 -1.02 -0.10
CA LEU A 129 7.93 -0.15 0.50
C LEU A 129 7.82 1.28 0.01
N ASP A 130 7.40 1.49 -1.26
CA ASP A 130 7.06 2.81 -1.78
C ASP A 130 5.88 3.41 -0.99
N LEU A 131 4.81 2.63 -0.75
CA LEU A 131 3.66 3.06 0.05
C LEU A 131 4.02 3.35 1.51
N ALA A 132 4.90 2.54 2.08
CA ALA A 132 5.41 2.72 3.43
C ALA A 132 6.45 3.86 3.53
N ARG A 133 6.86 4.48 2.41
CA ARG A 133 7.88 5.54 2.35
C ARG A 133 9.22 5.09 2.93
N TYR A 134 9.57 3.84 2.65
CA TYR A 134 10.80 3.23 3.14
C TYR A 134 12.05 3.93 2.58
N ALA A 135 13.01 4.21 3.45
CA ALA A 135 14.36 4.62 3.09
C ALA A 135 15.35 3.99 4.09
N ASP A 136 16.60 3.80 3.65
CA ASP A 136 17.70 3.37 4.54
C ASP A 136 18.27 4.55 5.37
N THR A 137 17.75 5.76 5.18
CA THR A 137 18.13 6.99 5.89
C THR A 137 16.89 7.71 6.43
N ALA A 138 17.08 8.69 7.32
CA ALA A 138 15.97 9.42 7.92
C ALA A 138 15.24 10.39 6.96
N GLY A 139 15.85 10.73 5.81
CA GLY A 139 15.23 11.57 4.78
C GLY A 139 14.99 13.02 5.20
N TYR A 140 15.54 13.46 6.34
CA TYR A 140 15.34 14.78 6.94
C TYR A 140 16.63 15.28 7.61
N GLU A 141 16.80 16.60 7.70
CA GLU A 141 17.93 17.34 8.33
C GLU A 141 19.19 16.52 8.68
N GLY A 142 20.21 16.57 7.81
CA GLY A 142 21.46 15.81 7.98
C GLY A 142 21.41 14.38 7.43
N ASP A 143 20.20 13.88 7.15
CA ASP A 143 19.92 12.58 6.50
C ASP A 143 20.75 11.41 7.05
N PRO A 144 20.74 11.17 8.37
CA PRO A 144 21.51 10.09 8.96
C PRO A 144 21.01 8.71 8.53
N ASP A 145 21.93 7.76 8.48
CA ASP A 145 21.61 6.34 8.25
C ASP A 145 20.70 5.79 9.35
N THR A 146 19.78 4.91 8.94
CA THR A 146 18.93 4.11 9.84
C THR A 146 19.44 2.66 9.85
N PRO A 147 20.33 2.29 10.80
CA PRO A 147 21.14 1.07 10.71
C PRO A 147 20.33 -0.23 10.73
N HIS A 148 19.06 -0.18 11.10
CA HIS A 148 18.18 -1.32 11.27
C HIS A 148 16.92 -1.26 10.39
N ALA A 149 16.71 -0.22 9.57
CA ALA A 149 15.51 -0.09 8.74
C ALA A 149 15.30 -1.27 7.78
N TRP A 150 16.39 -1.83 7.24
CA TRP A 150 16.36 -3.02 6.37
C TRP A 150 15.58 -4.21 6.97
N ARG A 151 15.45 -4.30 8.30
CA ARG A 151 14.62 -5.32 8.97
C ARG A 151 13.16 -5.22 8.56
N TYR A 152 12.65 -4.01 8.38
CA TYR A 152 11.29 -3.77 7.92
C TYR A 152 11.11 -4.15 6.44
N ARG A 153 12.10 -3.84 5.59
CA ARG A 153 12.12 -4.31 4.19
C ARG A 153 11.99 -5.83 4.13
N ASP A 154 12.80 -6.54 4.91
CA ASP A 154 12.81 -8.01 4.89
C ASP A 154 11.55 -8.58 5.53
N TYR A 155 11.01 -7.94 6.58
CA TYR A 155 9.69 -8.26 7.13
C TYR A 155 8.58 -8.24 6.06
N VAL A 156 8.56 -7.21 5.21
CA VAL A 156 7.58 -7.08 4.12
C VAL A 156 7.76 -8.19 3.09
N ILE A 157 9.00 -8.43 2.64
CA ILE A 157 9.34 -9.48 1.66
C ILE A 157 8.92 -10.85 2.18
N ASP A 158 9.25 -11.15 3.44
CA ASP A 158 8.95 -12.45 4.04
C ASP A 158 7.48 -12.62 4.40
N SER A 159 6.76 -11.52 4.69
CA SER A 159 5.30 -11.56 4.88
C SER A 159 4.59 -11.93 3.58
N LEU A 160 5.05 -11.39 2.44
CA LEU A 160 4.51 -11.74 1.12
C LEU A 160 4.85 -13.18 0.73
N ASN A 161 6.11 -13.60 0.88
CA ASN A 161 6.55 -14.94 0.51
C ASN A 161 5.94 -16.05 1.37
N ARG A 162 5.55 -15.74 2.61
CA ARG A 162 4.87 -16.69 3.53
C ARG A 162 3.35 -16.64 3.43
N ASP A 163 2.81 -15.86 2.49
CA ASP A 163 1.35 -15.66 2.32
C ASP A 163 0.69 -15.24 3.64
N LYS A 164 1.31 -14.27 4.34
CA LYS A 164 0.78 -13.76 5.61
C LYS A 164 -0.62 -13.18 5.36
N PRO A 165 -1.63 -13.56 6.16
CA PRO A 165 -2.96 -12.98 6.05
C PRO A 165 -2.91 -11.45 6.08
N TYR A 166 -3.56 -10.81 5.10
CA TYR A 166 -3.46 -9.36 4.91
C TYR A 166 -3.95 -8.58 6.14
N ASP A 167 -5.00 -9.07 6.82
CA ASP A 167 -5.51 -8.49 8.06
C ASP A 167 -4.46 -8.53 9.19
N LEU A 168 -3.73 -9.65 9.33
CA LEU A 168 -2.64 -9.76 10.28
C LEU A 168 -1.49 -8.82 9.91
N PHE A 169 -1.10 -8.78 8.64
CA PHE A 169 -0.04 -7.90 8.14
C PHE A 169 -0.33 -6.41 8.40
N ILE A 170 -1.58 -5.96 8.23
CA ILE A 170 -2.00 -4.60 8.58
C ILE A 170 -1.93 -4.39 10.10
N ARG A 171 -2.51 -5.30 10.88
CA ARG A 171 -2.57 -5.17 12.35
C ARG A 171 -1.19 -5.09 12.97
N GLU A 172 -0.23 -5.87 12.49
CA GLU A 172 1.16 -5.82 12.99
C GLU A 172 1.83 -4.47 12.69
N GLN A 173 1.49 -3.81 11.57
CA GLN A 173 2.08 -2.52 11.19
C GLN A 173 1.45 -1.31 11.89
N ILE A 174 0.18 -1.39 12.30
CA ILE A 174 -0.54 -0.30 12.99
C ILE A 174 -0.54 -0.47 14.51
N ALA A 175 -0.60 -1.72 14.99
CA ALA A 175 -0.87 -2.06 16.38
C ALA A 175 -0.12 -3.34 16.81
N GLY A 176 1.13 -3.50 16.39
CA GLY A 176 1.98 -4.64 16.73
C GLY A 176 2.22 -4.84 18.23
N ASP A 177 2.08 -3.78 19.02
CA ASP A 177 2.16 -3.73 20.48
C ASP A 177 0.87 -4.18 21.19
N GLU A 178 -0.28 -4.14 20.51
CA GLU A 178 -1.62 -4.38 21.08
C GLU A 178 -2.08 -5.86 21.01
N PHE A 179 -1.14 -6.79 20.82
CA PHE A 179 -1.47 -8.23 20.70
C PHE A 179 -1.47 -8.99 22.02
N ASN A 180 -0.93 -8.38 23.09
CA ASN A 180 -0.86 -9.00 24.40
C ASN A 180 -1.90 -8.37 25.32
N GLU A 181 -2.65 -9.18 26.06
CA GLU A 181 -3.54 -8.66 27.10
C GLU A 181 -2.72 -8.08 28.26
N ILE A 182 -3.00 -6.84 28.63
CA ILE A 182 -2.42 -6.20 29.81
C ILE A 182 -3.18 -6.70 31.03
N MET A 183 -2.71 -7.79 31.63
CA MET A 183 -3.40 -8.50 32.73
C MET A 183 -3.23 -7.85 34.12
N GLY A 184 -2.68 -6.62 34.22
CA GLY A 184 -2.57 -5.88 35.48
C GLY A 184 -1.57 -4.73 35.45
N ALA A 185 -1.39 -4.05 36.60
CA ALA A 185 -0.45 -2.94 36.79
C ALA A 185 1.04 -3.34 36.86
N GLY A 186 1.39 -4.52 36.31
CA GLY A 186 2.75 -5.05 36.26
C GLY A 186 3.54 -4.54 35.04
N GLU A 187 4.72 -5.11 34.82
CA GLU A 187 5.50 -4.84 33.62
C GLU A 187 4.70 -5.24 32.37
N LEU A 188 4.71 -4.35 31.36
CA LEU A 188 4.14 -4.66 30.05
C LEU A 188 4.87 -5.89 29.49
N PRO A 189 4.15 -6.93 29.02
CA PRO A 189 4.79 -8.08 28.41
C PRO A 189 5.67 -7.63 27.24
N GLY A 190 6.89 -8.15 27.17
CA GLY A 190 7.81 -7.84 26.07
C GLY A 190 7.16 -8.07 24.71
N MET A 191 7.35 -7.12 23.80
CA MET A 191 6.81 -7.23 22.44
C MET A 191 7.62 -8.23 21.62
N ASP A 192 6.92 -9.04 20.82
CA ASP A 192 7.61 -9.89 19.84
C ASP A 192 8.40 -9.02 18.86
N ALA A 193 9.63 -9.45 18.57
CA ALA A 193 10.55 -8.68 17.72
C ALA A 193 9.98 -8.46 16.31
N GLU A 194 9.22 -9.41 15.75
CA GLU A 194 8.57 -9.26 14.45
C GLU A 194 7.59 -8.10 14.43
N ARG A 195 6.77 -7.99 15.47
CA ARG A 195 5.75 -6.93 15.58
C ARG A 195 6.37 -5.57 15.85
N THR A 196 7.46 -5.54 16.62
CA THR A 196 8.27 -4.32 16.80
C THR A 196 8.84 -3.85 15.46
N VAL A 197 9.35 -4.78 14.64
CA VAL A 197 9.83 -4.46 13.29
C VAL A 197 8.68 -3.94 12.43
N ALA A 198 7.51 -4.58 12.45
CA ALA A 198 6.34 -4.18 11.66
C ALA A 198 5.85 -2.76 11.97
N LEU A 199 5.82 -2.36 13.24
CA LEU A 199 5.45 -1.00 13.69
C LEU A 199 6.34 0.11 13.13
N THR A 200 7.49 -0.25 12.55
CA THR A 200 8.33 0.69 11.79
C THR A 200 7.52 1.45 10.74
N PHE A 201 6.48 0.85 10.15
CA PHE A 201 5.56 1.51 9.21
C PHE A 201 5.10 2.90 9.69
N LEU A 202 4.72 3.04 10.96
CA LEU A 202 4.24 4.31 11.54
C LEU A 202 5.34 5.38 11.64
N ARG A 203 6.60 4.98 11.51
CA ARG A 203 7.77 5.85 11.65
C ARG A 203 8.61 5.94 10.38
N LEU A 204 8.15 5.41 9.25
CA LEU A 204 8.81 5.64 7.97
C LEU A 204 8.25 6.92 7.36
N ALA A 205 8.86 8.04 7.72
CA ALA A 205 8.57 9.38 7.20
C ALA A 205 9.87 10.21 7.23
N PRO A 206 9.97 11.28 6.43
CA PRO A 206 11.02 12.27 6.63
C PRO A 206 10.69 13.09 7.89
N PHE A 207 11.16 12.63 9.06
CA PHE A 207 10.96 13.33 10.33
C PHE A 207 12.21 13.27 11.21
N THR A 208 12.34 14.25 12.09
CA THR A 208 13.25 14.19 13.24
C THR A 208 12.48 13.79 14.49
N GLU A 209 13.14 13.12 15.43
CA GLU A 209 12.51 12.79 16.71
C GLU A 209 11.86 14.03 17.34
N PRO A 210 10.63 13.91 17.87
CA PRO A 210 9.90 15.06 18.37
C PRO A 210 10.61 15.69 19.56
N ARG A 211 11.02 16.96 19.43
CA ARG A 211 11.70 17.76 20.46
C ARG A 211 10.75 18.72 21.20
N GLY A 212 9.46 18.63 20.94
CA GLY A 212 8.40 19.44 21.54
C GLY A 212 7.07 19.30 20.80
N ASP A 213 6.06 20.07 21.23
CA ASP A 213 4.68 19.90 20.75
C ASP A 213 4.53 20.03 19.24
N ARG A 214 5.27 20.96 18.60
CA ARG A 214 5.21 21.16 17.14
C ARG A 214 5.66 19.92 16.37
N THR A 215 6.82 19.37 16.70
CA THR A 215 7.38 18.20 16.02
C THR A 215 6.63 16.91 16.38
N ARG A 216 6.02 16.86 17.58
CA ARG A 216 5.07 15.80 17.93
C ARG A 216 3.81 15.87 17.07
N HIS A 217 3.24 17.07 16.87
CA HIS A 217 2.09 17.25 15.99
C HIS A 217 2.42 16.84 14.54
N GLU A 218 3.58 17.24 14.02
CA GLU A 218 4.05 16.84 12.68
C GLU A 218 4.12 15.30 12.55
N LEU A 219 4.75 14.60 13.50
CA LEU A 219 4.81 13.14 13.52
C LEU A 219 3.41 12.49 13.48
N LEU A 220 2.49 12.96 14.31
CA LEU A 220 1.14 12.40 14.37
C LEU A 220 0.34 12.71 13.10
N SER A 221 0.54 13.88 12.49
CA SER A 221 -0.04 14.22 11.19
C SER A 221 0.49 13.33 10.07
N GLU A 222 1.79 13.02 10.08
CA GLU A 222 2.41 12.09 9.13
C GLU A 222 1.86 10.68 9.28
N MET A 223 1.76 10.15 10.51
CA MET A 223 1.12 8.85 10.78
C MET A 223 -0.31 8.81 10.26
N THR A 224 -1.10 9.84 10.56
CA THR A 224 -2.50 9.96 10.14
C THR A 224 -2.63 9.94 8.63
N SER A 225 -1.83 10.77 7.95
CA SER A 225 -1.86 10.90 6.48
C SER A 225 -1.43 9.62 5.78
N THR A 226 -0.41 8.93 6.30
CA THR A 226 0.07 7.68 5.71
C THR A 226 -0.89 6.53 5.94
N VAL A 227 -1.41 6.37 7.17
CA VAL A 227 -2.40 5.32 7.46
C VAL A 227 -3.65 5.53 6.60
N SER A 228 -4.16 6.76 6.49
CA SER A 228 -5.34 7.03 5.68
C SER A 228 -5.08 6.77 4.19
N SER A 229 -3.93 7.21 3.67
CA SER A 229 -3.61 7.03 2.26
C SER A 229 -3.40 5.56 1.89
N VAL A 230 -2.69 4.81 2.73
CA VAL A 230 -2.30 3.41 2.44
C VAL A 230 -3.46 2.44 2.68
N PHE A 231 -4.16 2.56 3.81
CA PHE A 231 -5.15 1.56 4.20
C PHE A 231 -6.59 1.96 3.89
N LEU A 232 -6.91 3.26 3.88
CA LEU A 232 -8.27 3.73 3.55
C LEU A 232 -8.39 4.18 2.09
N GLY A 233 -7.27 4.40 1.40
CA GLY A 233 -7.25 4.99 0.05
C GLY A 233 -7.75 6.43 0.05
N LEU A 234 -7.64 7.14 1.18
CA LEU A 234 -8.12 8.51 1.37
C LEU A 234 -6.97 9.47 1.65
N THR A 235 -6.96 10.61 0.95
CA THR A 235 -5.97 11.68 1.14
C THR A 235 -6.32 12.61 2.31
N MET A 236 -6.60 12.04 3.49
CA MET A 236 -7.00 12.82 4.68
C MET A 236 -5.96 13.86 5.07
N GLY A 237 -4.68 13.71 4.71
CA GLY A 237 -3.65 14.73 4.96
C GLY A 237 -4.00 16.12 4.39
N CYS A 238 -4.77 16.21 3.30
CA CYS A 238 -5.27 17.50 2.81
C CYS A 238 -6.23 18.17 3.80
N ALA A 239 -6.92 17.38 4.63
CA ALA A 239 -7.84 17.84 5.64
C ALA A 239 -7.16 18.37 6.92
N GLN A 240 -5.83 18.46 6.97
CA GLN A 240 -5.09 18.96 8.14
C GLN A 240 -5.33 20.46 8.37
N CYS A 241 -5.44 21.24 7.30
CA CYS A 241 -5.48 22.71 7.35
C CYS A 241 -6.83 23.31 6.93
N HIS A 242 -7.65 22.56 6.20
CA HIS A 242 -8.96 22.97 5.68
C HIS A 242 -9.79 21.72 5.42
N ASP A 243 -11.11 21.82 5.25
CA ASP A 243 -11.92 20.65 4.87
C ASP A 243 -11.46 20.06 3.53
N HIS A 244 -11.50 18.74 3.37
CA HIS A 244 -10.97 18.08 2.17
C HIS A 244 -11.64 18.60 0.89
N LYS A 245 -10.85 18.88 -0.14
CA LYS A 245 -11.32 19.58 -1.35
C LYS A 245 -12.43 18.84 -2.10
N TYR A 246 -12.37 17.51 -2.14
CA TYR A 246 -13.26 16.69 -3.00
C TYR A 246 -14.06 15.64 -2.23
N ASP A 247 -13.70 15.38 -0.97
CA ASP A 247 -14.32 14.33 -0.18
C ASP A 247 -14.98 14.99 1.03
N ALA A 248 -16.06 14.39 1.54
CA ALA A 248 -16.77 14.90 2.70
C ALA A 248 -16.00 14.56 4.00
N ILE A 249 -14.79 15.11 4.13
CA ILE A 249 -13.88 14.90 5.27
C ILE A 249 -13.57 16.29 5.86
N PRO A 250 -14.30 16.68 6.93
CA PRO A 250 -14.02 17.91 7.66
C PRO A 250 -12.65 17.89 8.33
N ILE A 251 -12.12 19.07 8.60
CA ILE A 251 -10.88 19.26 9.35
C ILE A 251 -10.94 18.56 10.73
N ASP A 252 -12.12 18.56 11.37
CA ASP A 252 -12.35 17.91 12.65
C ASP A 252 -12.15 16.39 12.58
N ASP A 253 -12.49 15.74 11.46
CA ASP A 253 -12.33 14.30 11.28
C ASP A 253 -10.86 13.91 11.06
N PHE A 254 -10.05 14.80 10.48
CA PHE A 254 -8.59 14.63 10.47
C PHE A 254 -8.04 14.59 11.90
N TYR A 255 -8.42 15.54 12.75
CA TYR A 255 -7.94 15.58 14.14
C TYR A 255 -8.51 14.45 15.01
N ARG A 256 -9.73 13.96 14.74
CA ARG A 256 -10.28 12.74 15.35
C ARG A 256 -9.48 11.50 14.97
N MET A 257 -9.08 11.38 13.70
CA MET A 257 -8.21 10.30 13.26
C MET A 257 -6.82 10.39 13.90
N GLN A 258 -6.25 11.60 13.97
CA GLN A 258 -4.97 11.86 14.63
C GLN A 258 -4.99 11.46 16.11
N ALA A 259 -6.13 11.63 16.80
CA ALA A 259 -6.26 11.28 18.21
C ALA A 259 -5.97 9.81 18.51
N PHE A 260 -6.21 8.88 17.57
CA PHE A 260 -5.84 7.46 17.73
C PHE A 260 -4.34 7.24 17.93
N PHE A 261 -3.51 8.08 17.31
CA PHE A 261 -2.04 7.98 17.42
C PHE A 261 -1.48 8.83 18.57
N SER A 262 -2.31 9.62 19.26
CA SER A 262 -1.85 10.54 20.29
C SER A 262 -1.14 9.86 21.47
N THR A 263 -1.43 8.58 21.70
CA THR A 263 -0.83 7.75 22.75
C THR A 263 0.53 7.16 22.36
N VAL A 264 0.93 7.24 21.08
CA VAL A 264 2.22 6.71 20.61
C VAL A 264 3.38 7.35 21.40
N GLN A 265 4.21 6.48 21.97
CA GLN A 265 5.44 6.84 22.67
C GLN A 265 6.65 6.31 21.90
N ILE A 266 7.60 7.18 21.64
CA ILE A 266 8.89 6.79 21.06
C ILE A 266 9.82 6.45 22.22
N GLN A 267 10.42 5.27 22.17
CA GLN A 267 11.39 4.83 23.17
C GLN A 267 12.66 5.70 23.08
N PRO A 268 13.38 5.92 24.19
CA PRO A 268 14.62 6.66 24.15
C PRO A 268 15.66 6.02 23.21
N PRO A 269 16.48 6.83 22.51
CA PRO A 269 17.50 6.34 21.59
C PRO A 269 18.48 5.39 22.28
N LEU A 270 18.94 4.36 21.57
CA LEU A 270 20.05 3.51 22.02
C LEU A 270 21.38 4.05 21.48
N ARG A 271 22.47 3.74 22.19
CA ARG A 271 23.82 4.12 21.73
C ARG A 271 24.11 3.50 20.36
N GLY A 272 24.28 4.34 19.34
CA GLY A 272 24.53 3.90 17.96
C GLY A 272 23.29 3.52 17.16
N ASP A 273 22.09 3.68 17.73
CA ASP A 273 20.80 3.51 17.05
C ASP A 273 19.81 4.54 17.62
N GLY A 274 19.97 5.78 17.12
CA GLY A 274 19.22 6.93 17.59
C GLY A 274 17.73 6.86 17.28
N PHE A 275 17.33 6.22 16.18
CA PHE A 275 15.94 6.22 15.75
C PHE A 275 15.18 4.95 16.14
N GLN A 276 15.87 3.83 16.41
CA GLN A 276 15.25 2.52 16.72
C GLN A 276 14.28 2.04 15.64
N ILE A 277 14.51 2.45 14.39
CA ILE A 277 13.73 2.08 13.20
C ILE A 277 14.12 0.66 12.78
N GLY A 278 13.14 -0.22 12.56
CA GLY A 278 13.37 -1.65 12.36
C GLY A 278 13.52 -2.46 13.64
N GLY A 279 13.35 -1.82 14.81
CA GLY A 279 13.36 -2.47 16.13
C GLY A 279 14.77 -2.85 16.63
N PRO A 280 15.00 -2.84 17.96
CA PRO A 280 16.32 -3.12 18.53
C PRO A 280 16.65 -4.62 18.49
N MET A 281 15.65 -5.49 18.63
CA MET A 281 15.82 -6.93 18.69
C MET A 281 15.70 -7.57 17.31
N PRO A 282 16.53 -8.57 17.00
CA PRO A 282 16.35 -9.31 15.76
C PRO A 282 15.12 -10.23 15.82
N ALA A 283 14.24 -10.16 14.80
CA ALA A 283 13.17 -11.11 14.56
C ALA A 283 13.66 -12.47 13.99
N ARG A 284 12.80 -13.49 14.05
CA ARG A 284 13.14 -14.88 13.68
C ARG A 284 13.22 -15.16 12.19
N PHE A 285 12.73 -14.25 11.35
CA PHE A 285 12.61 -14.47 9.90
C PHE A 285 13.84 -14.05 9.09
N TYR A 286 14.93 -13.57 9.70
CA TYR A 286 16.12 -13.20 8.92
C TYR A 286 16.80 -14.42 8.30
N ARG A 287 17.36 -14.21 7.10
CA ARG A 287 17.96 -15.27 6.32
C ARG A 287 19.24 -15.73 7.04
N ALA A 288 19.48 -17.05 7.04
CA ALA A 288 20.57 -17.69 7.77
C ALA A 288 21.96 -17.33 7.19
N HIS A 289 22.45 -16.11 7.41
CA HIS A 289 23.77 -15.55 7.07
C HIS A 289 23.80 -14.02 7.24
N GLU A 290 22.65 -13.35 7.29
CA GLU A 290 22.55 -11.89 7.37
C GLU A 290 23.06 -11.34 8.70
N GLU A 291 22.86 -12.06 9.81
CA GLU A 291 23.41 -11.69 11.11
C GLU A 291 24.94 -11.54 11.07
N ALA A 292 25.63 -12.48 10.41
CA ALA A 292 27.08 -12.42 10.24
C ALA A 292 27.51 -11.22 9.39
N LEU A 293 26.78 -10.93 8.31
CA LEU A 293 27.04 -9.79 7.42
C LEU A 293 26.87 -8.45 8.16
N ILE A 294 25.86 -8.36 9.03
CA ILE A 294 25.55 -7.14 9.79
C ILE A 294 26.51 -6.95 10.94
N ASN A 295 26.85 -8.02 11.65
CA ASN A 295 27.84 -7.96 12.73
C ASN A 295 29.21 -7.53 12.19
N ASP A 296 29.60 -8.04 11.02
CA ASP A 296 30.81 -7.60 10.31
C ASP A 296 30.71 -6.11 9.92
N LYS A 297 29.60 -5.67 9.31
CA LYS A 297 29.40 -4.25 8.95
C LYS A 297 29.43 -3.34 10.19
N ARG A 298 28.80 -3.74 11.30
CA ARG A 298 28.79 -3.00 12.57
C ARG A 298 30.18 -2.93 13.19
N ALA A 299 30.96 -4.02 13.16
CA ALA A 299 32.33 -4.04 13.66
C ALA A 299 33.23 -3.07 12.87
N ARG A 300 33.08 -3.00 11.54
CA ARG A 300 33.84 -2.05 10.71
C ARG A 300 33.48 -0.60 11.01
N LEU A 301 32.20 -0.30 11.22
CA LEU A 301 31.73 1.05 11.55
C LEU A 301 32.17 1.51 12.94
N GLN A 302 32.32 0.60 13.90
CA GLN A 302 32.81 0.91 15.26
C GLN A 302 34.34 1.12 15.33
N GLN A 303 35.06 0.78 14.25
CA GLN A 303 36.52 0.95 14.16
C GLN A 303 36.93 2.24 13.43
N GLN A 304 35.97 3.03 12.93
CA GLN A 304 36.18 4.35 12.32
C GLN A 304 35.79 5.47 13.30
#